data_AF-A0A9X9PU09-F1
#
_entry.id   AF-A0A9X9PU09-F1
#
_cell.length_a   1.000
_cell.length_b   1.000
_cell.length_c   1.000
_cell.angle_alpha   90.00
_cell.angle_beta   90.00
_cell.angle_gamma   90.00
#
_symmetry.space_group_name_H-M   'P 1'
#
loop_
_entity.id
_entity.type
_entity.pdbx_description
1 polymer ?
#
loop_
_entity_poly.entity_id
_entity_poly.type
_entity_poly.pdbx_seq_one_letter_code
_entity_poly.pdbx_strand_id
1 'polypeptide(L)' 'MLTVEWSSECGWEKPRIQPLQNLSLHPGSSAFHYAVELFEGLKAFRGVDNKIRLFRPDL' A
#
# COMPACT_ATOMS: atom_id res chain seq x y z
N MET A 1 -6.25 6.42 -0.72
CA MET A 1 -5.06 5.55 -0.61
C MET A 1 -4.95 5.04 0.82
N LEU A 2 -4.50 3.79 1.00
CA LEU A 2 -4.14 3.26 2.31
C LEU A 2 -2.66 3.57 2.56
N THR A 3 -2.31 4.05 3.75
CA THR A 3 -0.92 4.22 4.19
C THR A 3 -0.72 3.63 5.58
N VAL A 4 0.46 3.05 5.81
CA VAL A 4 0.89 2.51 7.10
C VAL A 4 2.37 2.84 7.25
N GLU A 5 2.73 3.55 8.30
CA GLU A 5 4.14 3.92 8.58
C GLU A 5 4.81 2.84 9.43
N TRP A 6 6.12 2.70 9.30
CA TRP A 6 6.94 1.82 10.13
C TRP A 6 8.19 2.55 10.60
N SER A 7 8.60 2.29 11.86
CA SER A 7 9.90 2.69 12.39
C SER A 7 10.54 1.53 13.15
N SER A 8 11.88 1.51 13.23
CA SER A 8 12.61 0.46 13.95
C SER A 8 12.35 0.46 15.47
N GLU A 9 11.96 1.60 16.03
CA GLU A 9 11.73 1.77 17.47
C GLU A 9 10.30 1.38 17.89
N CYS A 10 9.30 1.81 17.12
CA CYS A 10 7.88 1.64 17.46
C CYS A 10 7.19 0.54 16.65
N GLY A 11 7.82 0.02 15.60
CA GLY A 11 7.20 -0.93 14.67
C GLY A 11 6.16 -0.26 13.78
N TRP A 12 5.06 -0.97 13.53
CA TRP A 12 3.97 -0.52 12.66
C TRP A 12 3.03 0.45 13.38
N GLU A 13 2.79 1.60 12.76
CA GLU A 13 1.79 2.57 13.21
C GLU A 13 0.37 2.19 12.76
N LYS A 14 -0.64 2.91 13.26
CA LYS A 14 -2.04 2.67 12.89
C LYS A 14 -2.27 2.93 11.38
N PRO A 15 -2.96 2.03 10.67
CA PRO A 15 -3.27 2.20 9.25
C PRO A 15 -4.26 3.35 9.03
N ARG A 16 -4.11 4.09 7.92
CA ARG A 16 -4.97 5.21 7.55
C ARG A 16 -5.50 5.07 6.12
N ILE A 17 -6.83 5.16 5.97
CA ILE A 17 -7.49 5.30 4.66
C ILE A 17 -7.80 6.79 4.46
N GLN A 18 -7.13 7.43 3.51
CA GLN A 18 -7.19 8.88 3.31
C GLN A 18 -7.23 9.26 1.83
N PRO A 19 -7.53 10.53 1.46
CA PRO A 19 -7.50 10.99 0.08
C PRO A 19 -6.16 10.71 -0.60
N LEU A 20 -6.17 10.58 -1.92
CA LEU A 20 -4.94 10.46 -2.71
C LEU A 20 -4.14 11.77 -2.61
N GLN A 21 -2.85 11.65 -2.28
CA GLN A 21 -1.94 12.79 -2.13
C GLN A 21 -0.51 12.35 -2.45
N ASN A 22 0.38 13.33 -2.66
CA ASN A 22 1.80 13.07 -2.84
C ASN A 22 2.41 12.48 -1.56
N LEU A 23 3.39 11.59 -1.73
CA LEU A 23 4.23 11.12 -0.63
C LEU A 23 5.31 12.17 -0.36
N SER A 24 5.40 12.64 0.89
CA SER A 24 6.50 13.50 1.34
C SER A 24 7.61 12.60 1.88
N LEU A 25 8.68 12.43 1.12
CA LEU A 25 9.77 11.50 1.44
C LEU A 25 11.08 12.28 1.58
N HIS A 26 11.92 11.89 2.54
CA HIS A 26 13.25 12.45 2.68
C HIS A 26 14.08 12.15 1.41
N PRO A 27 14.92 13.09 0.91
CA PRO A 27 15.69 12.87 -0.31
C PRO A 27 16.65 11.67 -0.21
N GLY A 28 17.08 11.30 1.00
CA GLY A 28 17.92 10.13 1.28
C GLY A 28 17.17 8.81 1.49
N SER A 29 15.85 8.74 1.26
CA SER A 29 15.09 7.48 1.42
C SER A 29 15.65 6.38 0.51
N SER A 30 15.95 5.22 1.09
CA SER A 30 16.65 4.12 0.39
C SER A 30 15.92 3.60 -0.85
N ALA A 31 14.59 3.71 -0.91
CA ALA A 31 13.80 3.41 -2.10
C ALA A 31 14.31 4.17 -3.36
N PHE A 32 14.74 5.43 -3.21
CA PHE A 32 15.23 6.24 -4.34
C PHE A 32 16.66 5.89 -4.79
N HIS A 33 17.47 5.30 -3.91
CA HIS A 33 18.91 5.13 -4.16
C HIS A 33 19.30 3.68 -4.40
N TYR A 34 18.61 2.75 -3.73
CA TYR A 34 18.98 1.34 -3.69
C TYR A 34 17.81 0.40 -3.98
N ALA A 35 16.70 0.93 -4.52
CA ALA A 35 15.50 0.17 -4.86
C ALA A 35 15.00 -0.74 -3.71
N VAL A 36 15.05 -0.23 -2.47
CA VAL A 36 14.45 -0.89 -1.31
C VAL A 36 12.94 -0.70 -1.37
N GLU A 37 12.31 -1.44 -2.29
CA GLU A 37 10.89 -1.35 -2.60
C GLU A 37 10.37 -2.68 -3.16
N LEU A 38 9.08 -2.91 -2.98
CA LEU A 38 8.33 -4.02 -3.58
C LEU A 38 6.88 -3.57 -3.80
N PHE A 39 6.16 -4.24 -4.68
CA PHE A 39 4.75 -3.99 -4.91
C PHE A 39 3.98 -5.28 -5.17
N GLU A 40 2.66 -5.20 -5.00
CA GLU A 40 1.73 -6.28 -5.31
C GLU A 40 0.70 -5.85 -6.36
N GLY A 41 0.11 -6.84 -7.04
CA GLY A 41 -0.79 -6.60 -8.17
C GLY A 41 -2.01 -7.51 -8.16
N LEU A 42 -3.16 -6.97 -7.74
CA LEU A 42 -4.44 -7.68 -7.77
C LEU A 42 -5.57 -6.78 -8.27
N LYS A 43 -6.73 -7.38 -8.54
CA LYS A 43 -7.89 -6.70 -9.10
C LYS A 43 -9.15 -6.99 -8.29
N ALA A 44 -10.03 -6.00 -8.23
CA ALA A 44 -11.41 -6.15 -7.80
C ALA A 44 -12.33 -6.16 -9.01
N PHE A 45 -13.24 -7.14 -9.07
CA PHE A 45 -14.16 -7.32 -10.18
C PHE A 45 -15.60 -7.17 -9.70
N ARG A 46 -16.42 -6.36 -10.40
CA ARG A 46 -17.86 -6.30 -10.19
C ARG A 46 -18.52 -7.41 -11.02
N GLY A 47 -19.13 -8.38 -10.37
CA GLY A 47 -19.85 -9.47 -11.05
C GLY A 47 -21.19 -9.02 -11.63
N VAL A 48 -21.78 -9.86 -12.48
CA VAL A 48 -23.11 -9.64 -13.07
C VAL A 48 -24.22 -9.54 -12.01
N ASP A 49 -23.99 -10.10 -10.83
CA ASP A 49 -24.86 -10.01 -9.65
C ASP A 49 -24.57 -8.77 -8.78
N ASN A 50 -23.82 -7.81 -9.30
CA ASN A 50 -23.42 -6.57 -8.64
C ASN A 50 -22.53 -6.74 -7.38
N LYS A 51 -22.03 -7.95 -7.09
CA LYS A 51 -21.08 -8.19 -5.99
C LYS A 51 -19.64 -7.95 -6.42
N ILE A 52 -18.86 -7.29 -5.56
CA ILE A 52 -17.41 -7.13 -5.74
C ILE A 52 -16.70 -8.41 -5.29
N ARG A 53 -15.73 -8.87 -6.08
CA ARG A 53 -14.92 -10.07 -5.78
C ARG A 53 -13.44 -9.76 -5.96
N LEU A 54 -12.63 -10.39 -5.12
CA LEU A 54 -11.18 -10.50 -5.28
C LEU A 54 -10.86 -11.92 -5.76
N PHE A 55 -9.83 -12.06 -6.60
CA PHE A 55 -9.35 -13.37 -7.03
C PHE A 55 -8.07 -13.71 -6.28
N ARG A 56 -8.14 -14.74 -5.42
CA ARG A 56 -7.02 -15.27 -4.62
C ARG A 56 -6.22 -14.17 -3.87
N PRO A 57 -6.85 -13.32 -3.03
CA PRO A 57 -6.15 -12.22 -2.35
C PRO A 57 -5.18 -12.67 -1.24
N ASP A 58 -5.26 -13.92 -0.79
CA ASP A 58 -4.42 -14.48 0.29
C ASP A 58 -3.15 -15.18 -0.21
N LEU A 59 -2.91 -15.18 -1.54
CA LEU A 59 -1.76 -15.82 -2.19
C LEU A 59 -0.81 -14.78 -2.74
#